data_AF-A0A3D0XR28-F1
#
_entry.id   AF-A0A3D0XR28-F1
#
_cell.length_a   1.000
_cell.length_b   1.000
_cell.length_c   1.000
_cell.angle_alpha   90.00
_cell.angle_beta   90.00
_cell.angle_gamma   90.00
#
_symmetry.space_group_name_H-M   'P 1'
#
loop_
_entity.id
_entity.type
_entity.pdbx_description
1 polymer ?
#
loop_
_entity_poly.entity_id
_entity_poly.type
_entity_poly.pdbx_seq_one_letter_code
_entity_poly.pdbx_strand_id
1 'polypeptide(L)'
;SSESSQPEESESSTTPEPSSKDSQSDVLSSASENSQQQGANSLYRCNGPETVAELEQDFRNRNLVQLSGELTVRTASGVVRSTGSLITGDTVQILHNGCKQTITIVIPGDLYGSGHPDQASYERLRRCVAGGDSLTGLQAQAADMTQPVGSESLNTTPVLDTADLLLLKRAANL
;
A
#
# COMPACT_ATOMS: atom_id res chain seq x y z
N SER A 1 45.73 43.31 -14.43
CA SER A 1 46.41 43.85 -13.24
C SER A 1 45.43 44.72 -12.50
N SER A 2 45.30 44.58 -11.17
CA SER A 2 44.71 45.55 -10.22
C SER A 2 43.24 45.99 -10.46
N GLU A 3 42.41 46.30 -9.45
CA GLU A 3 42.54 46.12 -7.99
C GLU A 3 41.14 46.06 -7.32
N SER A 4 41.13 45.86 -6.00
CA SER A 4 39.93 45.73 -5.15
C SER A 4 39.16 47.04 -4.95
N SER A 5 37.89 46.96 -4.54
CA SER A 5 37.25 47.88 -3.55
C SER A 5 35.86 47.40 -3.10
N GLN A 6 35.70 47.16 -1.79
CA GLN A 6 34.46 47.40 -1.00
C GLN A 6 34.69 48.72 -0.22
N PRO A 7 33.65 49.50 0.13
CA PRO A 7 32.91 49.30 1.40
C PRO A 7 31.38 49.56 1.19
N GLU A 8 30.47 49.70 2.17
CA GLU A 8 30.52 49.66 3.64
C GLU A 8 29.16 49.14 4.21
N GLU A 9 28.80 49.45 5.47
CA GLU A 9 27.54 49.07 6.14
C GLU A 9 26.48 50.20 6.21
N SER A 10 25.26 49.84 6.62
CA SER A 10 24.48 50.45 7.72
C SER A 10 23.08 51.03 7.46
N GLU A 11 22.30 50.91 8.55
CA GLU A 11 21.13 51.68 9.00
C GLU A 11 19.71 51.17 8.70
N SER A 12 18.98 51.04 9.81
CA SER A 12 17.55 50.72 9.95
C SER A 12 16.76 52.01 10.09
N SER A 13 15.54 52.10 9.53
CA SER A 13 14.35 52.59 10.26
C SER A 13 13.03 52.52 9.47
N THR A 14 12.04 51.89 10.11
CA THR A 14 10.59 52.15 10.13
C THR A 14 9.94 53.15 9.16
N THR A 15 8.79 52.74 8.57
CA THR A 15 7.42 53.35 8.63
C THR A 15 6.60 53.00 7.35
N PRO A 16 5.27 53.24 7.28
CA PRO A 16 4.22 52.85 8.23
C PRO A 16 3.05 52.11 7.54
N GLU A 17 2.05 51.70 8.33
CA GLU A 17 0.76 51.16 7.88
C GLU A 17 -0.14 52.23 7.19
N PRO A 18 -0.96 51.86 6.20
CA PRO A 18 -2.22 52.56 5.92
C PRO A 18 -3.45 51.65 6.05
N SER A 19 -4.54 52.25 6.53
CA SER A 19 -5.78 51.57 6.92
C SER A 19 -6.86 51.55 5.83
N SER A 20 -7.75 50.56 5.92
CA SER A 20 -9.18 50.60 5.57
C SER A 20 -9.68 50.50 4.10
N LYS A 21 -10.37 49.36 3.88
CA LYS A 21 -11.75 49.20 3.36
C LYS A 21 -12.03 48.78 1.91
N ASP A 22 -12.95 47.80 1.86
CA ASP A 22 -13.92 47.43 0.83
C ASP A 22 -13.50 47.28 -0.63
N SER A 23 -13.54 46.04 -1.13
CA SER A 23 -14.63 45.61 -2.03
C SER A 23 -14.64 44.10 -2.21
N GLN A 24 -15.84 43.49 -2.22
CA GLN A 24 -16.02 42.11 -2.67
C GLN A 24 -15.72 42.00 -4.16
N SER A 25 -15.03 40.95 -4.57
CA SER A 25 -14.93 40.52 -5.97
C SER A 25 -14.67 39.03 -6.00
N ASP A 26 -15.75 38.26 -6.15
CA ASP A 26 -15.71 36.81 -6.31
C ASP A 26 -14.91 36.42 -7.56
N VAL A 27 -13.63 36.11 -7.38
CA VAL A 27 -12.86 35.37 -8.38
C VAL A 27 -12.81 33.93 -7.91
N LEU A 28 -13.75 33.14 -8.42
CA LEU A 28 -13.79 31.69 -8.26
C LEU A 28 -12.47 31.09 -8.75
N SER A 29 -11.53 30.92 -7.82
CA SER A 29 -10.37 30.08 -8.02
C SER A 29 -10.86 28.64 -8.08
N SER A 30 -11.21 28.21 -9.30
CA SER A 30 -11.41 26.81 -9.66
C SER A 30 -10.09 26.06 -9.57
N ALA A 31 -9.51 26.01 -8.38
CA ALA A 31 -8.57 24.96 -8.00
C ALA A 31 -9.38 23.67 -8.08
N SER A 32 -9.22 22.95 -9.19
CA SER A 32 -9.88 21.68 -9.41
C SER A 32 -9.65 20.80 -8.19
N GLU A 33 -10.73 20.50 -7.46
CA GLU A 33 -10.74 19.47 -6.44
C GLU A 33 -10.52 18.13 -7.14
N ASN A 34 -9.27 17.85 -7.51
CA ASN A 34 -8.79 16.50 -7.71
C ASN A 34 -8.63 15.84 -6.33
N SER A 35 -9.75 15.83 -5.60
CA SER A 35 -10.03 15.01 -4.43
C SER A 35 -10.13 13.57 -4.90
N GLN A 36 -9.00 13.06 -5.40
CA GLN A 36 -8.63 11.68 -5.21
C GLN A 36 -8.56 11.50 -3.69
N GLN A 37 -9.71 11.22 -3.09
CA GLN A 37 -9.76 10.52 -1.83
C GLN A 37 -9.01 9.22 -2.05
N GLN A 38 -7.73 9.24 -1.68
CA GLN A 38 -6.92 8.05 -1.50
C GLN A 38 -7.60 7.28 -0.37
N GLY A 39 -8.60 6.47 -0.74
CA GLY A 39 -9.21 5.52 0.16
C GLY A 39 -8.09 4.71 0.78
N ALA A 40 -8.06 4.67 2.12
CA ALA A 40 -6.92 4.18 2.87
C ALA A 40 -6.41 2.86 2.27
N ASN A 41 -5.13 2.82 1.89
CA ASN A 41 -4.51 1.63 1.32
C ASN A 41 -4.59 0.51 2.38
N SER A 42 -5.55 -0.39 2.21
CA SER A 42 -5.78 -1.52 3.11
C SER A 42 -5.17 -2.79 2.51
N LEU A 43 -4.64 -3.66 3.35
CA LEU A 43 -4.23 -4.99 2.94
C LEU A 43 -5.44 -5.94 3.01
N TYR A 44 -5.49 -6.93 2.12
CA TYR A 44 -6.30 -8.12 2.29
C TYR A 44 -5.40 -9.35 2.27
N ARG A 45 -5.43 -10.09 3.38
CA ARG A 45 -4.72 -11.37 3.53
C ARG A 45 -5.63 -12.50 3.08
N CYS A 46 -5.25 -13.19 2.01
CA CYS A 46 -5.91 -14.39 1.51
C CYS A 46 -5.71 -15.59 2.45
N ASN A 47 -6.53 -16.63 2.31
CA ASN A 47 -6.47 -17.85 3.12
C ASN A 47 -5.37 -18.85 2.65
N GLY A 48 -4.30 -18.33 2.04
CA GLY A 48 -3.33 -19.09 1.24
C GLY A 48 -3.40 -18.70 -0.25
N PRO A 49 -2.86 -19.54 -1.14
CA PRO A 49 -2.96 -19.33 -2.59
C PRO A 49 -4.40 -19.28 -3.08
N GLU A 50 -4.71 -18.28 -3.89
CA GLU A 50 -6.09 -17.98 -4.31
C GLU A 50 -6.10 -17.43 -5.74
N THR A 51 -7.16 -17.70 -6.49
CA THR A 51 -7.39 -17.15 -7.83
C THR A 51 -8.30 -15.92 -7.80
N VAL A 52 -8.31 -15.13 -8.88
CA VAL A 52 -9.22 -13.99 -9.05
C VAL A 52 -10.69 -14.38 -8.79
N ALA A 53 -11.13 -15.54 -9.30
CA ALA A 53 -12.51 -16.01 -9.17
C ALA A 53 -12.88 -16.43 -7.74
N GLU A 54 -11.92 -17.00 -7.00
CA GLU A 54 -12.11 -17.36 -5.58
C GLU A 54 -12.18 -16.10 -4.72
N LEU A 55 -11.28 -15.13 -4.93
CA LEU A 55 -11.29 -13.85 -4.23
C LEU A 55 -12.58 -13.07 -4.48
N GLU A 56 -13.05 -13.02 -5.74
CA GLU A 56 -14.35 -12.43 -6.09
C GLU A 56 -15.51 -13.12 -5.35
N GLN A 57 -15.42 -14.42 -5.11
CA GLN A 57 -16.43 -15.17 -4.36
C GLN A 57 -16.33 -14.91 -2.86
N ASP A 58 -15.12 -14.84 -2.29
CA ASP A 58 -14.91 -14.52 -0.88
C ASP A 58 -15.35 -13.09 -0.54
N PHE A 59 -15.02 -12.12 -1.41
CA PHE A 59 -15.46 -10.72 -1.27
C PHE A 59 -16.98 -10.58 -1.32
N ARG A 60 -17.66 -11.34 -2.20
CA ARG A 60 -19.13 -11.42 -2.24
C ARG A 60 -19.69 -12.08 -0.98
N ASN A 61 -19.12 -13.20 -0.54
CA ASN A 61 -19.56 -13.92 0.66
C ASN A 61 -19.45 -13.06 1.94
N ARG A 62 -18.40 -12.22 2.03
CA ARG A 62 -18.15 -11.30 3.15
C ARG A 62 -18.87 -9.96 3.05
N ASN A 63 -19.66 -9.73 1.99
CA ASN A 63 -20.30 -8.44 1.66
C ASN A 63 -19.31 -7.26 1.57
N LEU A 64 -18.03 -7.51 1.22
CA LEU A 64 -17.02 -6.48 0.99
C LEU A 64 -17.26 -5.74 -0.34
N VAL A 65 -17.99 -6.38 -1.25
CA VAL A 65 -18.49 -5.79 -2.50
C VAL A 65 -20.01 -5.95 -2.49
N GLN A 66 -20.74 -4.84 -2.62
CA GLN A 66 -22.19 -4.89 -2.85
C GLN A 66 -22.45 -5.57 -4.20
N LEU A 67 -23.56 -6.29 -4.33
CA LEU A 67 -23.93 -7.16 -5.46
C LEU A 67 -23.91 -6.52 -6.87
N SER A 68 -23.70 -5.21 -6.98
CA SER A 68 -23.61 -4.42 -8.22
C SER A 68 -22.24 -3.75 -8.46
N GLY A 69 -21.28 -3.91 -7.55
CA GLY A 69 -19.95 -3.30 -7.66
C GLY A 69 -19.03 -4.08 -8.60
N GLU A 70 -18.41 -3.38 -9.56
CA GLU A 70 -17.35 -3.95 -10.40
C GLU A 70 -16.07 -4.11 -9.56
N LEU A 71 -15.57 -5.34 -9.47
CA LEU A 71 -14.26 -5.66 -8.89
C LEU A 71 -13.24 -5.71 -10.03
N THR A 72 -12.16 -4.93 -9.94
CA THR A 72 -11.05 -4.98 -10.90
C THR A 72 -9.76 -5.37 -10.19
N VAL A 73 -9.22 -6.55 -10.49
CA VAL A 73 -7.86 -6.93 -10.08
C VAL A 73 -6.85 -6.35 -11.07
N ARG A 74 -5.75 -5.82 -10.55
CA ARG A 74 -4.58 -5.33 -11.30
C ARG A 74 -3.32 -5.91 -10.72
N THR A 75 -2.37 -6.26 -11.58
CA THR A 75 -1.01 -6.60 -11.15
C THR A 75 -0.33 -5.42 -10.46
N ALA A 76 0.77 -5.67 -9.74
CA ALA A 76 1.66 -4.62 -9.23
C ALA A 76 2.17 -3.65 -10.34
N SER A 77 2.18 -4.09 -11.61
CA SER A 77 2.51 -3.24 -12.78
C SER A 77 1.30 -2.48 -13.37
N GLY A 78 0.12 -2.57 -12.77
CA GLY A 78 -1.11 -1.88 -13.16
C GLY A 78 -1.95 -2.57 -14.24
N VAL A 79 -1.47 -3.68 -14.81
CA VAL A 79 -2.16 -4.46 -15.86
C VAL A 79 -3.38 -5.15 -15.26
N VAL A 80 -4.55 -5.00 -15.90
CA VAL A 80 -5.78 -5.66 -15.46
C VAL A 80 -5.67 -7.18 -15.61
N ARG A 81 -6.04 -7.92 -14.57
CA ARG A 81 -6.04 -9.39 -14.51
C ARG A 81 -7.47 -9.85 -14.22
N SER A 82 -8.12 -10.51 -15.18
CA SER A 82 -9.49 -11.03 -15.03
C SER A 82 -9.56 -12.51 -14.63
N THR A 83 -8.44 -13.24 -14.71
CA THR A 83 -8.38 -14.68 -14.42
C THR A 83 -6.98 -15.08 -13.92
N GLY A 84 -6.88 -16.29 -13.34
CA GLY A 84 -5.63 -16.90 -12.89
C GLY A 84 -5.33 -16.70 -11.42
N SER A 85 -4.17 -17.20 -10.97
CA SER A 85 -3.66 -17.02 -9.61
C SER A 85 -3.39 -15.56 -9.29
N LEU A 86 -3.68 -15.17 -8.06
CA LEU A 86 -3.23 -13.92 -7.46
C LEU A 86 -1.79 -14.06 -6.98
N ILE A 87 -1.10 -12.93 -6.83
CA ILE A 87 0.23 -12.86 -6.22
C ILE A 87 0.25 -11.77 -5.15
N THR A 88 1.18 -11.86 -4.19
CA THR A 88 1.41 -10.77 -3.23
C THR A 88 1.77 -9.48 -3.97
N GLY A 89 1.02 -8.40 -3.71
CA GLY A 89 1.17 -7.12 -4.38
C GLY A 89 0.28 -6.89 -5.60
N ASP A 90 -0.55 -7.86 -5.99
CA ASP A 90 -1.74 -7.55 -6.78
C ASP A 90 -2.63 -6.55 -6.01
N THR A 91 -3.37 -5.73 -6.73
CA THR A 91 -4.30 -4.74 -6.15
C THR A 91 -5.71 -4.95 -6.68
N VAL A 92 -6.69 -4.70 -5.82
CA VAL A 92 -8.10 -4.80 -6.14
C VAL A 92 -8.73 -3.43 -5.97
N GLN A 93 -9.39 -2.95 -7.02
CA GLN A 93 -10.18 -1.74 -6.98
C GLN A 93 -11.65 -2.15 -6.83
N ILE A 94 -12.28 -1.66 -5.76
CA ILE A 94 -13.72 -1.83 -5.50
C ILE A 94 -14.39 -0.47 -5.46
N LEU A 95 -15.61 -0.39 -6.00
CA LEU A 95 -16.48 0.78 -5.88
C LEU A 95 -17.53 0.52 -4.80
N HIS A 96 -17.43 1.22 -3.67
CA HIS A 96 -18.35 1.08 -2.55
C HIS A 96 -18.97 2.44 -2.19
N ASN A 97 -20.31 2.53 -2.25
CA ASN A 97 -21.07 3.76 -2.01
C ASN A 97 -20.57 5.00 -2.82
N GLY A 98 -20.10 4.77 -4.05
CA GLY A 98 -19.53 5.81 -4.92
C GLY A 98 -18.05 6.12 -4.68
N CYS A 99 -17.46 5.66 -3.58
CA CYS A 99 -16.04 5.79 -3.31
C CYS A 99 -15.24 4.63 -3.89
N LYS A 100 -14.10 4.92 -4.53
CA LYS A 100 -13.14 3.90 -4.95
C LYS A 100 -12.17 3.59 -3.81
N GLN A 101 -12.11 2.33 -3.40
CA GLN A 101 -11.10 1.83 -2.46
C GLN A 101 -10.12 0.94 -3.24
N THR A 102 -8.82 1.09 -2.94
CA THR A 102 -7.78 0.20 -3.44
C THR A 102 -7.28 -0.68 -2.30
N ILE A 103 -7.30 -1.99 -2.52
CA ILE A 103 -6.91 -3.01 -1.56
C ILE A 103 -5.69 -3.74 -2.13
N THR A 104 -4.65 -3.94 -1.34
CA THR A 104 -3.46 -4.71 -1.77
C THR A 104 -3.57 -6.14 -1.26
N ILE A 105 -3.36 -7.12 -2.14
CA ILE A 105 -3.43 -8.55 -1.82
C ILE A 105 -2.12 -9.03 -1.22
N VAL A 106 -2.23 -9.84 -0.17
CA VAL A 106 -1.13 -10.61 0.44
C VAL A 106 -1.50 -12.08 0.41
N ILE A 107 -0.69 -12.88 -0.27
CA ILE A 107 -0.75 -14.34 -0.23
C ILE A 107 0.25 -14.81 0.84
N PRO A 108 -0.20 -15.45 1.94
CA PRO A 108 0.71 -15.95 2.97
C PRO A 108 1.78 -16.88 2.40
N GLY A 109 3.04 -16.54 2.64
CA GLY A 109 4.21 -17.28 2.20
C GLY A 109 4.72 -16.97 0.79
N ASP A 110 4.02 -16.15 0.01
CA ASP A 110 4.48 -15.70 -1.32
C ASP A 110 5.42 -14.49 -1.19
N LEU A 111 6.71 -14.75 -0.98
CA LEU A 111 7.73 -13.70 -0.80
C LEU A 111 8.31 -13.22 -2.14
N TYR A 112 8.06 -13.92 -3.25
CA TYR A 112 8.67 -13.66 -4.56
C TYR A 112 7.68 -13.35 -5.69
N GLY A 113 6.38 -13.35 -5.42
CA GLY A 113 5.33 -13.08 -6.41
C GLY A 113 5.03 -14.28 -7.31
N SER A 114 5.20 -15.50 -6.79
CA SER A 114 4.83 -16.75 -7.48
C SER A 114 3.35 -17.13 -7.26
N GLY A 115 2.68 -16.48 -6.31
CA GLY A 115 1.30 -16.78 -5.89
C GLY A 115 1.20 -17.98 -4.95
N HIS A 116 2.31 -18.60 -4.57
CA HIS A 116 2.35 -19.81 -3.74
C HIS A 116 3.53 -19.80 -2.75
N PRO A 117 3.36 -20.35 -1.54
CA PRO A 117 4.48 -20.62 -0.64
C PRO A 117 5.42 -21.66 -1.27
N ASP A 118 6.71 -21.35 -1.34
CA ASP A 118 7.72 -22.18 -2.01
C ASP A 118 9.06 -22.27 -1.25
N GLN A 119 9.97 -23.12 -1.74
CA GLN A 119 11.31 -23.33 -1.18
C GLN A 119 12.12 -22.03 -1.11
N ALA A 120 12.05 -21.17 -2.13
CA ALA A 120 12.79 -19.92 -2.16
C ALA A 120 12.32 -18.96 -1.06
N SER A 121 11.00 -18.86 -0.89
CA SER A 121 10.34 -18.10 0.17
C SER A 121 10.71 -18.63 1.56
N TYR A 122 10.67 -19.96 1.75
CA TYR A 122 11.11 -20.61 2.99
C TYR A 122 12.59 -20.32 3.32
N GLU A 123 13.50 -20.46 2.35
CA GLU A 123 14.93 -20.17 2.53
C GLU A 123 15.19 -18.70 2.86
N ARG A 124 14.40 -17.78 2.28
CA ARG A 124 14.52 -16.36 2.62
C ARG A 124 14.03 -16.05 4.02
N LEU A 125 12.86 -16.55 4.41
CA LEU A 125 12.35 -16.36 5.78
C LEU A 125 13.31 -17.00 6.81
N ARG A 126 13.87 -18.17 6.51
CA ARG A 126 14.88 -18.84 7.36
C ARG A 126 16.10 -17.94 7.61
N ARG A 127 16.60 -17.23 6.59
CA ARG A 127 17.72 -16.29 6.74
C ARG A 127 17.32 -15.05 7.55
N CYS A 128 16.10 -14.55 7.39
CA CYS A 128 15.56 -13.44 8.17
C CYS A 128 15.46 -13.79 9.67
N VAL A 129 14.83 -14.93 10.01
CA VAL A 129 14.67 -15.40 11.41
C VAL A 129 16.01 -15.75 12.05
N ALA A 130 17.01 -16.17 11.27
CA ALA A 130 18.39 -16.37 11.75
C ALA A 130 19.19 -15.06 11.91
N GLY A 131 18.58 -13.89 11.67
CA GLY A 131 19.23 -12.57 11.80
C GLY A 131 20.19 -12.21 10.66
N GLY A 132 20.17 -12.95 9.55
CA GLY A 132 21.09 -12.77 8.41
C GLY A 132 20.50 -12.04 7.18
N ASP A 133 19.23 -11.63 7.24
CA ASP A 133 18.51 -10.86 6.21
C ASP A 133 17.43 -10.03 6.93
N SER A 134 16.73 -9.15 6.21
CA SER A 134 15.56 -8.44 6.75
C SER A 134 14.50 -8.27 5.67
N LEU A 135 13.27 -8.61 6.01
CA LEU A 135 12.11 -8.41 5.14
C LEU A 135 11.40 -7.11 5.51
N THR A 136 10.87 -6.42 4.49
CA THR A 136 10.13 -5.16 4.66
C THR A 136 8.91 -5.13 3.74
N GLY A 137 7.98 -4.21 4.01
CA GLY A 137 6.78 -4.02 3.18
C GLY A 137 5.97 -5.30 2.99
N LEU A 138 5.50 -5.53 1.77
CA LEU A 138 4.66 -6.68 1.44
C LEU A 138 5.35 -8.04 1.62
N GLN A 139 6.68 -8.12 1.50
CA GLN A 139 7.41 -9.36 1.77
C GLN A 139 7.40 -9.71 3.26
N ALA A 140 7.49 -8.70 4.15
CA ALA A 140 7.32 -8.92 5.58
C ALA A 140 5.87 -9.33 5.89
N GLN A 141 4.88 -8.68 5.27
CA GLN A 141 3.47 -9.05 5.46
C GLN A 141 3.18 -10.48 5.01
N ALA A 142 3.65 -10.89 3.83
CA ALA A 142 3.50 -12.27 3.35
C ALA A 142 4.28 -13.28 4.19
N ALA A 143 5.40 -12.88 4.79
CA ALA A 143 6.20 -13.73 5.66
C ALA A 143 5.60 -13.95 7.06
N ASP A 144 4.78 -13.02 7.55
CA ASP A 144 3.97 -13.26 8.75
C ASP A 144 2.86 -14.25 8.40
N MET A 145 2.99 -15.48 8.90
CA MET A 145 2.05 -16.57 8.68
C MET A 145 1.05 -16.71 9.82
N THR A 146 1.17 -15.89 10.86
CA THR A 146 0.35 -15.98 12.09
C THR A 146 -0.88 -15.06 12.05
N GLN A 147 -0.87 -14.02 11.22
CA GLN A 147 -2.00 -13.12 11.06
C GLN A 147 -3.26 -13.79 10.47
N PRO A 148 -4.47 -13.35 10.89
CA PRO A 148 -5.75 -13.88 10.42
C PRO A 148 -6.10 -13.44 8.99
N VAL A 149 -6.93 -14.23 8.31
CA VAL A 149 -7.47 -13.92 6.97
C VAL A 149 -8.45 -12.74 7.04
N GLY A 150 -8.21 -11.71 6.22
CA GLY A 150 -9.12 -10.57 6.11
C GLY A 150 -8.43 -9.23 5.83
N SER A 151 -9.14 -8.14 6.13
CA SER A 151 -8.64 -6.79 5.90
C SER A 151 -7.79 -6.28 7.07
N GLU A 152 -6.60 -5.76 6.77
CA GLU A 152 -5.66 -5.22 7.76
C GLU A 152 -5.20 -3.80 7.38
N SER A 153 -4.76 -3.03 8.38
CA SER A 153 -4.21 -1.68 8.20
C SER A 153 -2.71 -1.74 7.94
N LEU A 154 -2.22 -0.98 6.96
CA LEU A 154 -0.87 -1.09 6.38
C LEU A 154 0.29 -0.64 7.30
N ASN A 155 0.02 -0.32 8.57
CA ASN A 155 0.88 0.51 9.42
C ASN A 155 1.73 -0.27 10.45
N THR A 156 1.69 -1.60 10.44
CA THR A 156 2.52 -2.45 11.32
C THR A 156 3.64 -3.12 10.52
N THR A 157 4.85 -3.15 11.07
CA THR A 157 5.90 -4.08 10.62
C THR A 157 5.77 -5.35 11.46
N PRO A 158 5.55 -6.53 10.85
CA PRO A 158 5.37 -7.76 11.61
C PRO A 158 6.67 -8.21 12.27
N VAL A 159 6.54 -8.94 13.38
CA VAL A 159 7.67 -9.56 14.08
C VAL A 159 7.80 -10.99 13.58
N LEU A 160 8.76 -11.23 12.69
CA LEU A 160 8.95 -12.52 12.05
C LEU A 160 9.76 -13.47 12.94
N ASP A 161 9.20 -14.62 13.29
CA ASP A 161 9.84 -15.57 14.20
C ASP A 161 9.81 -17.04 13.72
N THR A 162 10.09 -17.98 14.65
CA THR A 162 10.15 -19.41 14.33
C THR A 162 8.77 -20.02 14.04
N ALA A 163 7.68 -19.47 14.58
CA ALA A 163 6.32 -19.89 14.26
C ALA A 163 6.00 -19.62 12.78
N ASP A 164 6.30 -18.43 12.29
CA ASP A 164 6.16 -18.07 10.86
C ASP A 164 6.93 -19.04 9.97
N LEU A 165 8.19 -19.29 10.33
CA LEU A 165 9.07 -20.19 9.59
C LEU A 165 8.54 -21.62 9.54
N LEU A 166 7.97 -22.14 10.63
CA LEU A 166 7.37 -23.47 10.68
C LEU A 166 6.05 -23.57 9.92
N LEU A 167 5.22 -22.51 9.95
CA LEU A 167 3.99 -22.42 9.17
C LEU A 167 4.28 -22.33 7.67
N LEU A 168 5.25 -21.51 7.26
CA LEU A 168 5.70 -21.42 5.87
C LEU A 168 6.30 -22.75 5.39
N LYS A 169 7.11 -23.41 6.22
CA LYS A 169 7.66 -24.74 5.93
C LYS A 169 6.55 -25.74 5.60
N ARG A 170 5.50 -25.78 6.44
CA ARG A 170 4.34 -26.64 6.24
C ARG A 170 3.55 -26.27 4.98
N ALA A 171 3.34 -24.98 4.73
CA ALA A 171 2.58 -24.50 3.58
C ALA A 171 3.29 -24.82 2.24
N ALA A 172 4.63 -24.77 2.22
CA ALA A 172 5.47 -25.12 1.08
C ALA A 172 5.72 -26.64 0.91
N ASN A 173 5.20 -27.49 1.83
CA ASN A 173 5.38 -28.95 1.86
C ASN A 173 6.86 -29.42 1.99
N LEU A 174 7.60 -28.85 2.95
CA LEU A 174 9.04 -29.08 3.19
C LEU A 174 9.35 -29.80 4.51
#